data_AF-A0A453BZC8-F1
#
_entry.id   AF-A0A453BZC8-F1
#
_cell.length_a   1.000
_cell.length_b   1.000
_cell.length_c   1.000
_cell.angle_alpha   90.00
_cell.angle_beta   90.00
_cell.angle_gamma   90.00
#
_symmetry.space_group_name_H-M   'P 1'
#
loop_
_entity.id
_entity.type
_entity.pdbx_description
1 polymer ?
#
loop_
_entity_poly.entity_id
_entity_poly.type
_entity_poly.pdbx_seq_one_letter_code
_entity_poly.pdbx_strand_id
1 'polypeptide(L)'
;MNFPIAMYHIRALWQTLPCSTPKYTSKGKLSLDFENFHCLPLSPVADINGDIINGCSLVDCLKHFTVLEHLDNYRCDHCWHNAASKYFSLQSEVDEEKVNKLRTCVDYDSCNCKHLFGPEKTTWSVSSKATKQLAITRCPKILCIHLLRASISFDGELVKRQVSTKKDT
;
A
#
# COMPACT_ATOMS: atom_id res chain seq x y z
N MET A 1 8.97 36.80 -9.57
CA MET A 1 8.24 36.71 -8.29
C MET A 1 8.41 35.29 -7.76
N ASN A 2 9.23 35.09 -6.72
CA ASN A 2 9.36 33.80 -6.04
C ASN A 2 8.23 33.67 -5.03
N PHE A 3 7.18 32.94 -5.39
CA PHE A 3 6.20 32.49 -4.40
C PHE A 3 6.87 31.39 -3.55
N PRO A 4 6.87 31.49 -2.21
CA PRO A 4 7.33 30.39 -1.39
C PRO A 4 6.40 29.20 -1.63
N ILE A 5 6.92 28.19 -2.32
CA ILE A 5 6.22 26.95 -2.64
C ILE A 5 5.88 26.28 -1.30
N ALA A 6 4.61 26.33 -0.91
CA ALA A 6 4.13 25.70 0.30
C ALA A 6 4.26 24.17 0.16
N MET A 7 4.97 23.54 1.08
CA MET A 7 5.07 22.08 1.20
C MET A 7 3.87 21.57 2.02
N TYR A 8 3.08 20.62 1.51
CA TYR A 8 2.22 19.84 2.41
C TYR A 8 3.09 18.88 3.24
N HIS A 9 2.59 18.50 4.41
CA HIS A 9 2.95 17.22 5.00
C HIS A 9 1.69 16.34 4.98
N ILE A 10 1.61 15.44 4.01
CA ILE A 10 0.63 14.37 4.04
C ILE A 10 1.30 13.23 4.81
N ARG A 11 0.63 12.70 5.83
CA ARG A 11 1.06 11.43 6.42
C ARG A 11 0.42 10.34 5.60
N ALA A 12 1.22 9.52 4.94
CA ALA A 12 0.74 8.22 4.57
C ALA A 12 0.76 7.38 5.86
N LEU A 13 -0.42 7.14 6.45
CA LEU A 13 -0.54 6.17 7.52
C LEU A 13 -0.52 4.78 6.89
N TRP A 14 0.67 4.21 6.77
CA TRP A 14 0.82 2.79 6.44
C TRP A 14 0.44 1.97 7.66
N GLN A 15 -0.86 1.87 7.92
CA GLN A 15 -1.34 0.92 8.89
C GLN A 15 -1.34 -0.47 8.24
N THR A 16 -0.18 -1.13 8.22
CA THR A 16 -0.11 -2.56 8.01
C THR A 16 -0.76 -3.27 9.20
N LEU A 17 -2.09 -3.33 9.25
CA LEU A 17 -2.81 -4.30 10.08
C LEU A 17 -2.26 -5.70 9.75
N PRO A 18 -2.21 -6.61 10.76
CA PRO A 18 -1.35 -7.77 10.73
C PRO A 18 -1.61 -8.62 9.49
N CYS A 19 -0.52 -9.14 8.90
CA CYS A 19 -0.58 -10.27 7.97
C CYS A 19 -1.65 -11.22 8.48
N SER A 20 -2.73 -11.41 7.71
CA SER A 20 -3.90 -12.16 8.11
C SER A 20 -3.60 -13.67 8.15
N THR A 21 -2.71 -14.09 9.05
CA THR A 21 -2.49 -15.50 9.37
C THR A 21 -3.24 -15.82 10.67
N PRO A 22 -4.11 -16.83 10.68
CA PRO A 22 -5.17 -16.99 11.70
C PRO A 22 -4.70 -17.50 13.08
N LYS A 23 -3.40 -17.47 13.40
CA LYS A 23 -2.90 -18.15 14.63
C LYS A 23 -1.95 -17.34 15.52
N TYR A 24 -1.55 -16.13 15.15
CA TYR A 24 -0.73 -15.30 16.02
C TYR A 24 -1.14 -13.83 15.92
N THR A 25 -1.78 -13.34 16.98
CA THR A 25 -1.95 -11.91 17.25
C THR A 25 -0.59 -11.32 17.64
N SER A 26 0.34 -11.22 16.68
CA SER A 26 1.48 -10.32 16.86
C SER A 26 0.94 -8.89 16.79
N LYS A 27 1.31 -8.05 17.75
CA LYS A 27 1.00 -6.61 17.75
C LYS A 27 1.42 -6.06 16.39
N GLY A 28 0.45 -5.70 15.54
CA GLY A 28 0.71 -5.20 14.20
C GLY A 28 1.64 -4.00 14.27
N LYS A 29 2.73 -4.04 13.51
CA LYS A 29 3.64 -2.91 13.39
C LYS A 29 2.94 -1.83 12.57
N LEU A 30 2.79 -0.64 13.14
CA LEU A 30 2.38 0.56 12.43
C LEU A 30 3.64 1.18 11.81
N SER A 31 3.71 1.23 10.48
CA SER A 31 4.72 2.06 9.80
C SER A 31 4.11 3.42 9.49
N LEU A 32 4.91 4.47 9.60
CA LEU A 32 4.47 5.84 9.39
C LEU A 32 5.46 6.49 8.43
N ASP A 33 5.02 6.72 7.21
CA ASP A 33 5.82 7.41 6.21
C ASP A 33 5.25 8.82 5.98
N PHE A 34 6.16 9.76 5.86
CA PHE A 34 5.84 11.17 5.70
C PHE A 34 6.24 11.58 4.30
N GLU A 35 5.24 12.00 3.53
CA GLU A 35 5.46 12.48 2.17
C GLU A 35 5.04 13.94 2.06
N ASN A 36 5.88 14.71 1.37
CA ASN A 36 5.61 16.11 1.10
C ASN A 36 5.07 16.23 -0.32
N PHE A 37 3.99 16.98 -0.48
CA PHE A 37 3.39 17.21 -1.80
C PHE A 37 3.35 18.73 -2.09
N HIS A 38 3.01 19.12 -3.33
CA HIS A 38 2.80 20.52 -3.73
C HIS A 38 1.42 20.82 -4.34
N CYS A 39 0.78 19.82 -4.95
CA CYS A 39 -0.68 19.76 -5.09
C CYS A 39 -1.20 18.40 -4.60
N LEU A 40 -2.43 18.36 -4.07
CA LEU A 40 -3.11 17.13 -3.66
C LEU A 40 -3.76 16.48 -4.90
N PRO A 41 -3.27 15.31 -5.36
CA PRO A 41 -3.86 14.64 -6.53
C PRO A 41 -5.09 13.86 -6.09
N LEU A 42 -6.27 14.32 -6.46
CA LEU A 42 -7.54 13.66 -6.17
C LEU A 42 -8.07 12.97 -7.41
N SER A 43 -8.27 11.65 -7.34
CA SER A 43 -9.06 10.93 -8.33
C SER A 43 -10.54 11.13 -8.02
N PRO A 44 -11.34 11.65 -8.97
CA PRO A 44 -12.79 11.63 -8.84
C PRO A 44 -13.30 10.20 -8.68
N VAL A 45 -14.39 10.04 -7.91
CA VAL A 45 -15.05 8.75 -7.76
C VAL A 45 -15.70 8.39 -9.10
N ALA A 46 -15.33 7.23 -9.64
CA ALA A 46 -15.79 6.76 -10.93
C ALA A 46 -16.85 5.67 -10.81
N ASP A 47 -17.74 5.59 -11.79
CA ASP A 47 -18.69 4.50 -11.96
C ASP A 47 -18.05 3.28 -12.63
N ILE A 48 -18.87 2.27 -12.95
CA ILE A 48 -18.42 1.03 -13.60
C ILE A 48 -17.80 1.24 -14.99
N ASN A 49 -18.10 2.36 -15.66
CA ASN A 49 -17.57 2.69 -16.98
C ASN A 49 -16.29 3.54 -16.88
N GLY A 50 -15.90 3.93 -15.67
CA GLY A 50 -14.76 4.82 -15.44
C GLY A 50 -15.10 6.31 -15.54
N ASP A 51 -16.38 6.67 -15.71
CA ASP A 51 -16.85 8.05 -15.74
C ASP A 51 -17.08 8.58 -14.32
N ILE A 52 -16.88 9.88 -14.10
CA ILE A 52 -17.10 10.54 -12.81
C ILE A 52 -18.58 10.44 -12.45
N ILE A 53 -18.90 9.88 -11.29
CA ILE A 53 -20.28 9.71 -10.83
C ILE A 53 -20.98 11.08 -10.80
N ASN A 54 -22.19 11.17 -11.40
CA ASN A 54 -22.99 12.37 -11.32
C ASN A 54 -23.26 12.77 -9.86
N GLY A 55 -22.99 14.04 -9.52
CA GLY A 55 -23.09 14.53 -8.14
C GLY A 55 -21.86 14.24 -7.27
N CYS A 56 -20.79 13.66 -7.81
CA CYS A 56 -19.51 13.50 -7.10
C CYS A 56 -18.98 14.89 -6.69
N SER A 57 -18.91 15.13 -5.39
CA SER A 57 -18.39 16.37 -4.83
C SER A 57 -16.88 16.28 -4.58
N LEU A 58 -16.24 17.43 -4.37
CA LEU A 58 -14.84 17.48 -3.93
C LEU A 58 -14.64 16.75 -2.59
N VAL A 59 -15.65 16.80 -1.71
CA VAL A 59 -15.63 16.11 -0.41
C VAL A 59 -15.61 14.59 -0.62
N ASP A 60 -16.31 14.08 -1.62
CA ASP A 60 -16.31 12.65 -1.93
C ASP A 60 -14.94 12.21 -2.45
N CYS A 61 -14.28 13.03 -3.28
CA CYS A 61 -12.90 12.79 -3.70
C CYS A 61 -11.93 12.76 -2.52
N LEU A 62 -12.08 13.66 -1.54
CA LEU A 62 -11.25 13.68 -0.33
C LEU A 62 -11.49 12.46 0.56
N LYS A 63 -12.75 12.06 0.75
CA LYS A 63 -13.09 10.83 1.49
C LYS A 63 -12.47 9.61 0.82
N HIS A 64 -12.60 9.52 -0.50
CA HIS A 64 -12.01 8.44 -1.29
C HIS A 64 -10.49 8.42 -1.19
N PHE A 65 -9.83 9.58 -1.22
CA PHE A 65 -8.37 9.69 -1.05
C PHE A 65 -7.87 9.14 0.30
N THR A 66 -8.67 9.25 1.35
CA THR A 66 -8.32 8.80 2.72
C THR A 66 -8.92 7.44 3.09
N VAL A 67 -9.47 6.71 2.12
CA VAL A 67 -10.08 5.39 2.38
C VAL A 67 -9.01 4.37 2.76
N LEU A 68 -9.37 3.41 3.60
CA LEU A 68 -8.53 2.25 3.89
C LEU A 68 -8.49 1.34 2.64
N GLU A 69 -7.33 1.19 2.04
CA GLU A 69 -7.11 0.28 0.92
C GLU A 69 -6.44 -1.01 1.39
N HIS A 70 -6.74 -2.12 0.71
CA HIS A 70 -6.06 -3.39 0.90
C HIS A 70 -4.97 -3.52 -0.14
N LEU A 71 -3.75 -3.80 0.30
CA LEU A 71 -2.62 -4.04 -0.56
C LEU A 71 -2.40 -5.54 -0.69
N ASP A 72 -2.57 -6.03 -1.91
CA ASP A 72 -2.10 -7.36 -2.29
C ASP A 72 -0.61 -7.32 -2.58
N ASN A 73 0.04 -8.49 -2.49
CA ASN A 73 1.47 -8.65 -2.75
C ASN A 73 2.40 -7.84 -1.82
N TYR A 74 1.91 -7.42 -0.65
CA TYR A 74 2.77 -6.83 0.37
C TYR A 74 3.79 -7.85 0.87
N ARG A 75 5.06 -7.47 0.88
CA ARG A 75 6.16 -8.34 1.31
C ARG A 75 6.51 -8.01 2.76
N CYS A 76 5.99 -8.81 3.68
CA CYS A 76 6.35 -8.70 5.08
C CYS A 76 7.49 -9.66 5.41
N ASP A 77 8.64 -9.13 5.84
CA ASP A 77 9.79 -9.95 6.20
C ASP A 77 9.48 -10.89 7.36
N HIS A 78 8.73 -10.46 8.38
CA HIS A 78 8.29 -11.34 9.47
C HIS A 78 7.45 -12.52 8.97
N CYS A 79 6.49 -12.27 8.07
CA CYS A 79 5.62 -13.31 7.53
C CYS A 79 6.41 -14.26 6.62
N TRP A 80 7.40 -13.72 5.90
CA TRP A 80 8.38 -14.52 5.19
C TRP A 80 9.19 -15.42 6.14
N HIS A 81 9.73 -14.91 7.26
CA HIS A 81 10.48 -15.72 8.24
C HIS A 81 9.65 -16.88 8.81
N ASN A 82 8.41 -16.61 9.20
CA ASN A 82 7.52 -17.62 9.77
C ASN A 82 7.22 -18.73 8.75
N ALA A 83 6.92 -18.36 7.51
CA ALA A 83 6.67 -19.32 6.45
C ALA A 83 7.93 -20.09 6.04
N ALA A 84 9.05 -19.40 5.88
CA ALA A 84 10.34 -19.99 5.55
C ALA A 84 10.78 -20.99 6.64
N SER A 85 10.66 -20.63 7.92
CA SER A 85 11.02 -21.52 9.03
C SER A 85 10.20 -22.81 8.98
N LYS A 86 8.88 -22.73 8.79
CA LYS A 86 8.01 -23.91 8.67
C LYS A 86 8.36 -24.76 7.45
N TYR A 87 8.57 -24.12 6.30
CA TYR A 87 8.91 -24.79 5.06
C TYR A 87 10.23 -25.57 5.16
N PHE A 88 11.28 -24.92 5.66
CA PHE A 88 12.59 -25.55 5.79
C PHE A 88 12.63 -26.62 6.90
N SER A 89 11.79 -26.50 7.93
CA SER A 89 11.65 -27.55 8.95
C SER A 89 11.04 -28.86 8.42
N LEU A 90 10.40 -28.83 7.24
CA LEU A 90 9.77 -30.00 6.61
C LEU A 90 10.66 -30.68 5.56
N GLN A 91 11.82 -30.10 5.23
CA GLN A 91 12.75 -30.72 4.26
C GLN A 91 13.49 -31.91 4.87
N SER A 92 13.89 -32.88 4.05
CA SER A 92 14.63 -34.07 4.51
C SER A 92 16.05 -33.76 5.00
N GLU A 93 16.67 -32.70 4.48
CA GLU A 93 17.97 -32.18 4.91
C GLU A 93 17.75 -30.82 5.58
N VAL A 94 17.41 -30.85 6.88
CA VAL A 94 17.17 -29.63 7.67
C VAL A 94 18.50 -29.05 8.12
N ASP A 95 18.80 -27.83 7.69
CA ASP A 95 19.83 -26.99 8.29
C ASP A 95 19.25 -26.28 9.52
N GLU A 96 19.27 -26.97 10.66
CA GLU A 96 18.68 -26.49 11.92
C GLU A 96 19.26 -25.15 12.38
N GLU A 97 20.53 -24.85 12.05
CA GLU A 97 21.14 -23.56 12.38
C GLU A 97 20.46 -22.42 11.60
N LYS A 98 20.25 -22.61 10.29
CA LYS A 98 19.55 -21.62 9.45
C LYS A 98 18.08 -21.49 9.86
N VAL A 99 17.41 -22.60 10.16
CA VAL A 99 16.01 -22.57 10.61
C VAL A 99 15.89 -21.86 11.96
N ASN A 100 16.80 -22.10 12.90
CA ASN A 100 16.80 -21.43 14.19
C ASN A 100 17.06 -19.92 14.05
N LYS A 101 17.99 -19.52 13.17
CA LYS A 101 18.22 -18.09 12.84
C LYS A 101 16.94 -17.42 12.34
N LEU A 102 16.11 -18.10 11.55
CA LEU A 102 14.83 -17.54 11.11
C LEU A 102 13.83 -17.35 12.26
N ARG A 103 13.81 -18.26 13.23
CA ARG A 103 12.88 -18.22 14.38
C ARG A 103 13.27 -17.17 15.41
N THR A 104 14.57 -16.92 15.57
CA THR A 104 15.11 -16.00 16.58
C THR A 104 15.42 -14.60 16.03
N CYS A 105 15.40 -14.42 14.71
CA CYS A 105 15.54 -13.10 14.09
C CYS A 105 14.46 -12.14 14.60
N VAL A 106 14.88 -10.99 15.12
CA VAL A 106 14.01 -9.89 15.57
C VAL A 106 14.13 -8.64 14.69
N ASP A 107 15.21 -8.54 13.90
CA ASP A 107 15.55 -7.39 13.07
C ASP A 107 14.94 -7.48 11.67
N TYR A 108 13.63 -7.71 11.58
CA TYR A 108 12.95 -8.04 10.33
C TYR A 108 13.18 -7.02 9.19
N ASP A 109 13.34 -5.73 9.50
CA ASP A 109 13.50 -4.67 8.49
C ASP A 109 14.91 -4.60 7.87
N SER A 110 15.92 -5.19 8.52
CA SER A 110 17.33 -5.02 8.14
C SER A 110 18.10 -6.34 8.08
N CYS A 111 17.45 -7.46 8.39
CA CYS A 111 18.08 -8.76 8.37
C CYS A 111 18.34 -9.25 6.93
N ASN A 112 19.45 -9.95 6.76
CA ASN A 112 19.83 -10.60 5.50
C ASN A 112 19.41 -12.08 5.45
N CYS A 113 18.42 -12.47 6.26
CA CYS A 113 18.02 -13.87 6.44
C CYS A 113 17.51 -14.55 5.14
N LYS A 114 17.02 -13.76 4.18
CA LYS A 114 16.64 -14.23 2.84
C LYS A 114 17.82 -14.84 2.06
N HIS A 115 19.03 -14.35 2.32
CA HIS A 115 20.25 -14.81 1.66
C HIS A 115 20.88 -16.03 2.33
N LEU A 116 20.34 -16.50 3.48
CA LEU A 116 20.83 -17.71 4.15
C LEU A 116 20.59 -18.98 3.32
N PHE A 117 19.63 -18.94 2.40
CA PHE A 117 19.25 -20.05 1.54
C PHE A 117 19.66 -19.76 0.10
N GLY A 118 20.12 -20.79 -0.60
CA GLY A 118 20.52 -20.65 -2.01
C GLY A 118 19.36 -20.16 -2.89
N PRO A 119 19.65 -19.47 -4.01
CA PRO A 119 18.66 -18.78 -4.84
C PRO A 119 17.50 -19.68 -5.29
N GLU A 120 17.76 -20.96 -5.58
CA GLU A 120 16.73 -21.93 -5.98
C GLU A 120 15.66 -22.16 -4.89
N LYS A 121 16.05 -22.10 -3.60
CA LYS A 121 15.14 -22.28 -2.46
C LYS A 121 14.42 -20.98 -2.05
N THR A 122 14.75 -19.85 -2.67
CA THR A 122 14.22 -18.51 -2.34
C THR A 122 13.11 -18.02 -3.28
N THR A 123 12.76 -18.80 -4.31
CA THR A 123 11.68 -18.50 -5.27
C THR A 123 10.29 -18.43 -4.63
N TRP A 124 10.17 -18.89 -3.39
CA TRP A 124 8.94 -18.83 -2.59
C TRP A 124 8.69 -17.41 -2.07
N SER A 125 7.88 -16.64 -2.80
CA SER A 125 7.38 -15.36 -2.30
C SER A 125 6.05 -15.57 -1.56
N VAL A 126 6.09 -15.46 -0.23
CA VAL A 126 4.85 -15.30 0.54
C VAL A 126 4.36 -13.88 0.36
N SER A 127 3.32 -13.71 -0.45
CA SER A 127 2.54 -12.49 -0.45
C SER A 127 1.72 -12.43 0.83
N SER A 128 1.83 -11.32 1.54
CA SER A 128 0.99 -11.00 2.67
C SER A 128 -0.02 -9.94 2.25
N LYS A 129 -1.16 -9.90 2.94
CA LYS A 129 -2.10 -8.79 2.84
C LYS A 129 -1.67 -7.70 3.82
N ALA A 130 -1.74 -6.47 3.37
CA ALA A 130 -1.60 -5.29 4.21
C ALA A 130 -2.78 -4.36 3.99
N THR A 131 -2.97 -3.40 4.88
CA THR A 131 -3.83 -2.25 4.62
C THR A 131 -3.00 -0.99 4.60
N LYS A 132 -3.52 0.04 3.93
CA LYS A 132 -2.91 1.37 3.86
C LYS A 132 -4.00 2.42 3.94
N GLN A 133 -3.69 3.53 4.59
CA GLN A 133 -4.59 4.66 4.67
C GLN A 133 -3.81 5.97 4.53
N LEU A 134 -4.28 6.89 3.71
CA LEU A 134 -3.68 8.22 3.64
C LEU A 134 -4.39 9.16 4.62
N ALA A 135 -3.63 10.04 5.27
CA ALA A 135 -4.14 11.03 6.19
C ALA A 135 -3.44 12.38 6.03
N ILE A 136 -4.21 13.45 5.89
CA ILE A 136 -3.63 14.81 5.88
C ILE A 136 -3.44 15.22 7.34
N THR A 137 -2.19 15.43 7.76
CA THR A 137 -1.90 15.75 9.17
C THR A 137 -1.42 17.16 9.41
N ARG A 138 -0.95 17.84 8.36
CA ARG A 138 -0.74 19.29 8.40
C ARG A 138 -1.31 19.90 7.13
N CYS A 139 -2.29 20.78 7.30
CA CYS A 139 -2.82 21.58 6.20
C CYS A 139 -1.89 22.79 5.96
N PRO A 140 -1.55 23.09 4.70
CA PRO A 140 -0.76 24.25 4.35
C PRO A 140 -1.60 25.53 4.44
N LYS A 141 -0.94 26.68 4.31
CA LYS A 141 -1.60 27.98 4.18
C LYS A 141 -2.38 28.13 2.86
N ILE A 142 -1.91 27.50 1.79
CA ILE A 142 -2.53 27.49 0.46
C ILE A 142 -2.72 26.04 0.04
N LEU A 143 -3.96 25.65 -0.25
CA LEU A 143 -4.31 24.31 -0.69
C LEU A 143 -4.48 24.30 -2.21
N CYS A 144 -3.57 23.63 -2.92
CA CYS A 144 -3.70 23.29 -4.33
C CYS A 144 -4.26 21.86 -4.46
N ILE A 145 -5.32 21.72 -5.25
CA ILE A 145 -5.95 20.44 -5.56
C ILE A 145 -5.84 20.20 -7.06
N HIS A 146 -5.35 19.02 -7.43
CA HIS A 146 -5.31 18.56 -8.80
C HIS A 146 -6.33 17.43 -8.98
N LEU A 147 -7.41 17.68 -9.71
CA LEU A 147 -8.40 16.65 -10.05
C LEU A 147 -7.91 15.83 -11.24
N LEU A 148 -7.64 14.54 -11.02
CA LEU A 148 -7.16 13.60 -12.02
C LEU A 148 -8.31 13.20 -12.96
N ARG A 149 -8.54 14.01 -14.00
CA ARG A 149 -9.58 13.79 -15.02
C ARG A 149 -9.09 13.04 -16.26
N ALA A 150 -7.91 12.43 -16.19
CA ALA A 150 -7.37 11.57 -17.23
C ALA A 150 -7.01 10.21 -16.62
N SER A 151 -7.28 9.14 -17.35
CA SER A 151 -6.90 7.77 -16.97
C SER A 151 -6.47 6.97 -18.20
N ILE A 152 -5.86 5.82 -17.96
CA ILE A 152 -5.49 4.86 -19.00
C ILE A 152 -6.57 3.78 -19.05
N SER A 153 -7.09 3.49 -20.24
CA SER A 153 -8.06 2.40 -20.45
C SER A 153 -7.38 1.03 -20.39
N PHE A 154 -8.17 -0.04 -20.40
CA PHE A 154 -7.63 -1.40 -20.52
C PHE A 154 -6.84 -1.62 -21.82
N ASP A 155 -7.15 -0.86 -22.87
CA ASP A 155 -6.44 -0.90 -24.15
C ASP A 155 -5.12 -0.08 -24.12
N GLY A 156 -4.82 0.58 -23.01
CA GLY A 156 -3.63 1.43 -22.87
C GLY A 156 -3.82 2.87 -23.37
N GLU A 157 -5.03 3.25 -23.77
CA GLU A 157 -5.32 4.57 -24.34
C GLU A 157 -5.60 5.62 -23.27
N LEU A 158 -5.21 6.87 -23.54
CA LEU A 158 -5.50 8.01 -22.66
C LEU A 158 -6.94 8.46 -22.84
N VAL A 159 -7.74 8.32 -21.78
CA VAL A 159 -9.16 8.68 -21.76
C VAL A 159 -9.41 9.82 -20.79
N LYS A 160 -10.15 10.83 -21.24
CA LYS A 160 -10.65 11.91 -20.40
C LYS A 160 -11.91 11.45 -19.66
N ARG A 161 -11.90 11.52 -18.33
CA ARG A 161 -13.06 11.20 -17.49
C ARG A 161 -14.11 12.31 -17.57
N GLN A 162 -15.29 11.94 -18.09
CA GLN A 162 -16.45 12.82 -18.15
C GLN A 162 -17.36 12.57 -16.94
N VAL A 163 -18.30 13.47 -16.68
CA VAL A 163 -19.34 13.21 -15.68
C VAL A 163 -20.39 12.33 -16.32
N SER A 164 -20.80 11.25 -15.63
CA SER A 164 -21.83 10.36 -16.13
C SER A 164 -23.13 11.13 -16.33
N THR A 165 -23.63 11.12 -17.56
CA THR A 165 -24.97 11.62 -17.86
C THR A 165 -25.95 10.55 -17.44
N LYS A 166 -26.99 10.87 -16.64
CA LYS A 166 -28.13 9.97 -16.49
C LYS A 166 -28.61 9.61 -17.89
N LYS A 167 -28.54 8.33 -18.28
CA LYS A 167 -29.39 7.86 -19.37
C LYS A 167 -30.80 7.88 -18.80
N ASP A 168 -31.60 8.84 -19.25
CA ASP A 168 -33.04 8.86 -18.99
C ASP A 168 -33.58 7.48 -19.39
N THR A 169 -34.07 6.74 -18.39
CA THR A 169 -34.85 5.52 -18.60
C THR A 169 -36.31 5.87 -18.34
#